data_AF-A0A9P1MJ10-F1
#
_entry.id   AF-A0A9P1MJ10-F1
#
_cell.length_a   1.000
_cell.length_b   1.000
_cell.length_c   1.000
_cell.angle_alpha   90.00
_cell.angle_beta   90.00
_cell.angle_gamma   90.00
#
_symmetry.space_group_name_H-M   'P 1'
#
loop_
_entity.id
_entity.type
_entity.pdbx_description
1 polymer ?
#
loop_
_entity_poly.entity_id
_entity_poly.type
_entity_poly.pdbx_seq_one_letter_code
_entity_poly.pdbx_strand_id
1 'polypeptide(L)'
;MIRIERVGVLPSGQTFKVSDHVGFGETLDVRDLIFNKNNKRDYDRMASYRSSCSEPRTPESTSRIVGGGREFNDVSRGRVDPGLMTQYGTIDGGSFMSERKEAARYRYQLRAVSEHRGVPETGHFVTFRRGIQDIHSWYLTNDAKVTRVPYSQVAQAQAYLLYYERIQPSRWFRDTNFKTFTDNE
;
A
#
# COMPACT_ATOMS: atom_id res chain seq x y z
N MET A 1 6.08 -5.27 -6.96
CA MET A 1 6.24 -5.12 -8.42
C MET A 1 4.91 -5.44 -9.08
N ILE A 2 4.49 -4.66 -10.07
CA ILE A 2 3.27 -4.91 -10.86
C ILE A 2 3.70 -5.12 -12.31
N ARG A 3 3.25 -6.21 -12.93
CA ARG A 3 3.43 -6.51 -14.36
C ARG A 3 2.14 -6.17 -15.09
N ILE A 4 2.25 -5.42 -16.18
CA ILE A 4 1.14 -5.16 -17.10
C ILE A 4 1.28 -6.14 -18.25
N GLU A 5 0.28 -7.01 -18.41
CA GLU A 5 0.24 -7.97 -19.51
C GLU A 5 0.00 -7.22 -20.82
N ARG A 6 1.05 -7.14 -21.65
CA ARG A 6 1.01 -6.44 -22.94
C ARG A 6 1.11 -7.37 -24.14
N VAL A 7 1.50 -8.62 -23.97
CA VAL A 7 1.65 -9.55 -25.09
C VAL A 7 0.52 -10.56 -25.05
N GLY A 8 -0.20 -10.66 -26.16
CA GLY A 8 -1.25 -11.65 -26.37
C GLY A 8 -0.94 -12.54 -27.57
N VAL A 9 -1.64 -13.66 -27.66
CA VAL A 9 -1.56 -14.61 -28.77
C VAL A 9 -2.96 -14.78 -29.36
N LEU A 10 -3.09 -14.62 -30.67
CA LEU A 10 -4.33 -14.85 -31.40
C LEU A 10 -4.56 -16.37 -31.60
N PRO A 11 -5.80 -16.81 -31.88
CA PRO A 11 -6.07 -18.21 -32.23
C PRO A 11 -5.27 -18.73 -33.43
N SER A 12 -4.83 -17.84 -34.33
CA SER A 12 -3.93 -18.16 -35.44
C SER A 12 -2.49 -18.49 -35.03
N GLY A 13 -2.14 -18.32 -33.76
CA GLY A 13 -0.77 -18.46 -33.23
C GLY A 13 0.09 -17.21 -33.36
N GLN A 14 -0.40 -16.16 -34.04
CA GLN A 14 0.30 -14.89 -34.16
C GLN A 14 0.29 -14.12 -32.83
N THR A 15 1.41 -13.51 -32.45
CA THR A 15 1.48 -12.68 -31.24
C THR A 15 1.22 -11.20 -31.56
N PHE A 16 0.72 -10.45 -30.58
CA PHE A 16 0.48 -9.02 -30.70
C PHE A 16 0.82 -8.30 -29.40
N LYS A 17 1.15 -7.00 -29.52
CA LYS A 17 1.43 -6.13 -28.37
C LYS A 17 0.31 -5.11 -28.19
N VAL A 18 -0.25 -5.05 -26.98
CA VAL A 18 -1.19 -4.03 -26.56
C VAL A 18 -0.41 -2.73 -26.28
N SER A 19 -0.56 -1.76 -27.19
CA SER A 19 0.09 -0.45 -27.14
C SER A 19 -0.60 0.57 -26.25
N ASP A 20 -1.85 0.30 -25.83
CA ASP A 20 -2.66 1.26 -25.09
C ASP A 20 -1.99 1.75 -23.81
N HIS A 21 -2.21 3.02 -23.55
CA HIS A 21 -1.73 3.67 -22.34
C HIS A 21 -2.55 3.18 -21.14
N VAL A 22 -1.85 2.76 -20.09
CA VAL A 22 -2.45 2.40 -18.80
C VAL A 22 -1.97 3.43 -17.81
N GLY A 23 -2.89 4.24 -17.30
CA GLY A 23 -2.57 5.25 -16.30
C GLY A 23 -2.06 4.61 -15.00
N PHE A 24 -1.01 5.18 -14.42
CA PHE A 24 -0.50 4.78 -13.12
C PHE A 24 -0.14 6.00 -12.27
N GLY A 25 -0.39 5.90 -10.98
CA GLY A 25 -0.15 6.98 -10.03
C GLY A 25 1.28 6.99 -9.51
N GLU A 26 1.75 8.18 -9.13
CA GLU A 26 3.03 8.32 -8.43
C GLU A 26 2.97 7.62 -7.06
N THR A 27 1.79 7.61 -6.46
CA THR A 27 1.45 6.90 -5.22
C THR A 27 0.35 5.89 -5.49
N LEU A 28 0.42 4.74 -4.84
CA LEU A 28 -0.56 3.66 -4.91
C LEU A 28 -1.07 3.36 -3.50
N ASP A 29 -2.37 3.44 -3.28
CA ASP A 29 -3.03 3.00 -2.04
C ASP A 29 -3.77 1.69 -2.33
N VAL A 30 -3.38 0.61 -1.63
CA VAL A 30 -3.95 -0.73 -1.85
C VAL A 30 -4.93 -1.14 -0.76
N ARG A 31 -5.36 -0.23 0.13
CA ARG A 31 -6.30 -0.55 1.22
C ARG A 31 -7.54 -1.28 0.70
N ASP A 32 -8.21 -0.68 -0.28
CA ASP A 32 -9.50 -1.19 -0.76
C ASP A 32 -9.36 -2.59 -1.38
N LEU A 33 -8.23 -2.88 -2.03
CA LEU A 33 -7.95 -4.20 -2.60
C LEU A 33 -7.75 -5.28 -1.53
N ILE A 34 -7.21 -4.91 -0.37
CA ILE A 34 -6.95 -5.84 0.74
C ILE A 34 -8.22 -6.05 1.56
N PHE A 35 -8.94 -4.98 1.88
CA PHE A 35 -10.13 -5.06 2.71
C PHE A 35 -11.32 -5.70 1.98
N ASN A 36 -11.48 -5.45 0.68
CA ASN A 36 -12.53 -6.12 -0.10
C ASN A 36 -12.30 -7.63 -0.24
N LYS A 37 -11.03 -8.10 -0.21
CA LYS A 37 -10.71 -9.54 -0.18
C LYS A 37 -11.10 -10.21 1.14
N ASN A 38 -10.90 -9.51 2.26
CA ASN A 38 -11.32 -10.03 3.56
C ASN A 38 -12.84 -10.06 3.67
N ASN A 39 -13.52 -8.99 3.22
CA ASN A 39 -14.97 -8.92 3.25
C ASN A 39 -15.63 -10.02 2.39
N LYS A 40 -15.09 -10.36 1.21
CA LYS A 40 -15.63 -11.47 0.40
C LYS A 40 -15.47 -12.83 1.08
N ARG A 41 -14.32 -13.10 1.72
CA ARG A 41 -14.11 -14.32 2.53
C ARG A 41 -15.06 -14.37 3.73
N ASP A 42 -15.27 -13.24 4.38
CA ASP A 42 -16.18 -13.14 5.51
C ASP A 42 -17.63 -13.28 5.06
N TYR A 43 -18.00 -12.78 3.87
CA TYR A 43 -19.33 -12.97 3.27
C TYR A 43 -19.58 -14.44 2.87
N ASP A 44 -18.60 -15.10 2.26
CA ASP A 44 -18.68 -16.53 1.91
C ASP A 44 -18.72 -17.41 3.17
N ARG A 45 -17.95 -17.06 4.21
CA ARG A 45 -18.01 -17.69 5.54
C ARG A 45 -19.35 -17.44 6.24
N MET A 46 -19.87 -16.21 6.19
CA MET A 46 -21.16 -15.84 6.76
C MET A 46 -22.32 -16.52 6.00
N ALA A 47 -22.21 -16.66 4.67
CA ALA A 47 -23.17 -17.40 3.86
C ALA A 47 -23.17 -18.89 4.20
N SER A 48 -22.00 -19.49 4.46
CA SER A 48 -21.91 -20.87 4.94
C SER A 48 -22.52 -21.06 6.34
N TYR A 49 -22.35 -20.09 7.24
CA TYR A 49 -22.92 -20.11 8.59
C TYR A 49 -24.44 -19.80 8.62
N ARG A 50 -24.91 -18.93 7.72
CA ARG A 50 -26.34 -18.62 7.54
C ARG A 50 -27.11 -19.81 6.95
N SER A 51 -26.44 -20.70 6.22
CA SER A 51 -27.02 -21.97 5.82
C SER A 51 -27.19 -22.96 6.98
N SER A 52 -26.50 -22.75 8.11
CA SER A 52 -26.58 -23.63 9.30
C SER A 52 -27.37 -23.03 10.47
N CYS A 53 -27.71 -21.74 10.45
CA CYS A 53 -28.32 -21.07 11.59
C CYS A 53 -29.44 -20.11 11.15
N SER A 54 -30.67 -20.40 11.56
CA SER A 54 -31.85 -19.56 11.33
C SER A 54 -31.95 -18.46 12.39
N GLU A 55 -31.12 -17.41 12.35
CA GLU A 55 -31.44 -16.13 13.00
C GLU A 55 -30.51 -14.98 12.57
N PRO A 56 -31.04 -13.80 12.15
CA PRO A 56 -30.23 -12.66 11.74
C PRO A 56 -29.86 -11.76 12.94
N ARG A 57 -28.56 -11.47 13.12
CA ARG A 57 -28.09 -10.45 14.07
C ARG A 57 -27.84 -9.11 13.37
N THR A 58 -28.27 -8.02 13.99
CA THR A 58 -28.16 -6.63 13.51
C THR A 58 -26.74 -6.05 13.65
N PRO A 59 -26.39 -4.97 12.91
CA PRO A 59 -24.99 -4.57 12.66
C PRO A 59 -24.29 -3.78 13.77
N GLU A 60 -24.87 -3.64 14.96
CA GLU A 60 -24.40 -2.68 15.97
C GLU A 60 -23.32 -3.22 16.91
N SER A 61 -22.72 -4.36 16.62
CA SER A 61 -21.60 -4.87 17.40
C SER A 61 -20.54 -5.50 16.49
N THR A 62 -19.80 -4.65 15.77
CA THR A 62 -18.46 -5.05 15.28
C THR A 62 -17.44 -4.84 16.40
N SER A 63 -17.64 -5.58 17.49
CA SER A 63 -16.55 -5.83 18.44
C SER A 63 -15.47 -6.60 17.68
N ARG A 64 -14.29 -5.99 17.59
CA ARG A 64 -13.09 -6.65 17.06
C ARG A 64 -12.77 -7.83 17.97
N ILE A 65 -13.25 -9.02 17.62
CA ILE A 65 -12.77 -10.26 18.22
C ILE A 65 -11.36 -10.50 17.66
N VAL A 66 -10.37 -9.99 18.38
CA VAL A 66 -8.96 -10.35 18.19
C VAL A 66 -8.79 -11.77 18.71
N GLY A 67 -8.81 -12.73 17.78
CA GLY A 67 -8.35 -14.09 18.06
C GLY A 67 -6.84 -14.08 18.29
N GLY A 68 -6.43 -14.34 19.54
CA GLY A 68 -5.03 -14.47 19.89
C GLY A 68 -4.79 -14.36 21.39
N GLY A 69 -5.28 -15.32 22.17
CA GLY A 69 -4.95 -15.45 23.59
C GLY A 69 -3.46 -15.79 23.75
N ARG A 70 -2.66 -14.78 24.09
CA ARG A 70 -1.43 -14.98 24.86
C ARG A 70 -1.76 -14.62 26.30
N GLU A 71 -1.65 -15.61 27.18
CA GLU A 71 -1.80 -15.47 28.61
C GLU A 71 -0.83 -14.39 29.13
N PHE A 72 -1.38 -13.35 29.74
CA PHE A 72 -0.65 -12.52 30.69
C PHE A 72 -1.51 -12.40 31.95
N ASN A 73 -1.00 -13.01 33.02
CA ASN A 73 -1.38 -12.75 34.39
C ASN A 73 -1.08 -11.29 34.74
N ASP A 74 -2.06 -10.55 35.26
CA ASP A 74 -1.93 -9.73 36.48
C ASP A 74 -3.33 -9.23 36.90
N VAL A 75 -3.94 -9.78 37.94
CA VAL A 75 -3.96 -9.29 39.33
C VAL A 75 -4.80 -8.02 39.52
N SER A 76 -5.96 -8.24 40.15
CA SER A 76 -6.62 -7.37 41.16
C SER A 76 -7.23 -6.03 40.71
N ARG A 77 -8.57 -5.96 40.73
CA ARG A 77 -9.40 -5.26 41.75
C ARG A 77 -10.71 -4.70 41.19
N GLY A 78 -11.78 -4.90 41.96
CA GLY A 78 -12.81 -3.87 42.15
C GLY A 78 -14.07 -4.00 41.30
N ARG A 79 -15.12 -4.56 41.91
CA ARG A 79 -16.51 -4.21 41.59
C ARG A 79 -16.73 -2.73 41.91
N VAL A 80 -17.42 -2.00 41.04
CA VAL A 80 -18.16 -0.78 41.41
C VAL A 80 -19.45 -0.69 40.57
N ASP A 81 -20.52 -0.35 41.27
CA ASP A 81 -21.94 -0.34 40.88
C ASP A 81 -22.31 0.66 39.77
N PRO A 82 -23.50 0.50 39.15
CA PRO A 82 -24.00 1.38 38.09
C PRO A 82 -24.70 2.61 38.71
N GLY A 83 -24.14 3.80 38.53
CA GLY A 83 -24.69 5.05 39.05
C GLY A 83 -24.30 6.27 38.24
N LEU A 84 -25.20 6.68 37.35
CA LEU A 84 -25.50 8.03 36.85
C LEU A 84 -24.38 9.06 36.54
N MET A 85 -24.49 9.60 35.33
CA MET A 85 -24.15 10.94 34.82
C MET A 85 -22.81 11.23 34.13
N THR A 86 -23.00 12.04 33.08
CA THR A 86 -22.11 13.05 32.50
C THR A 86 -21.26 12.64 31.30
N GLN A 87 -21.90 12.71 30.12
CA GLN A 87 -21.51 13.55 29.00
C GLN A 87 -20.11 14.20 29.11
N TYR A 88 -19.08 13.48 28.71
CA TYR A 88 -17.97 14.02 27.91
C TYR A 88 -17.58 12.89 26.96
N GLY A 89 -17.84 13.09 25.67
CA GLY A 89 -17.30 12.20 24.65
C GLY A 89 -15.79 12.19 24.80
N THR A 90 -15.24 11.07 25.26
CA THR A 90 -13.81 10.80 25.19
C THR A 90 -13.48 10.80 23.69
N ILE A 91 -13.08 11.95 23.16
CA ILE A 91 -12.47 12.03 21.85
C ILE A 91 -11.17 11.25 22.01
N ASP A 92 -11.22 9.97 21.61
CA ASP A 92 -10.06 9.11 21.53
C ASP A 92 -9.11 9.72 20.48
N GLY A 93 -8.26 10.63 20.94
CA GLY A 93 -7.15 11.20 20.18
C GLY A 93 -6.12 10.16 19.74
N GLY A 94 -6.27 8.89 20.18
CA GLY A 94 -5.56 7.74 19.66
C GLY A 94 -6.11 7.21 18.33
N SER A 95 -7.38 7.45 18.00
CA SER A 95 -8.04 6.90 16.82
C SER A 95 -7.49 7.49 15.51
N PHE A 96 -7.34 8.81 15.40
CA PHE A 96 -6.85 9.44 14.16
C PHE A 96 -5.36 9.14 13.88
N MET A 97 -4.53 9.10 14.92
CA MET A 97 -3.10 8.77 14.78
C MET A 97 -2.87 7.29 14.49
N SER A 98 -3.68 6.40 15.08
CA SER A 98 -3.63 4.96 14.79
C SER A 98 -4.12 4.66 13.37
N GLU A 99 -5.22 5.28 12.93
CA GLU A 99 -5.74 5.17 11.57
C GLU A 99 -4.74 5.70 10.53
N ARG A 100 -4.08 6.84 10.80
CA ARG A 100 -3.03 7.37 9.92
C ARG A 100 -1.80 6.46 9.83
N LYS A 101 -1.37 5.85 10.95
CA LYS A 101 -0.29 4.85 10.98
C LYS A 101 -0.67 3.57 10.26
N GLU A 102 -1.94 3.17 10.34
CA GLU A 102 -2.45 1.98 9.68
C GLU A 102 -2.60 2.20 8.17
N ALA A 103 -3.12 3.35 7.75
CA ALA A 103 -3.21 3.75 6.35
C ALA A 103 -1.83 3.82 5.66
N ALA A 104 -0.79 4.28 6.36
CA ALA A 104 0.58 4.30 5.83
C ALA A 104 1.11 2.89 5.48
N ARG A 105 0.55 1.81 6.05
CA ARG A 105 0.98 0.43 5.75
C ARG A 105 0.63 -0.02 4.33
N TYR A 106 -0.33 0.67 3.71
CA TYR A 106 -0.92 0.29 2.44
C TYR A 106 -0.59 1.28 1.31
N ARG A 107 0.20 2.32 1.61
CA ARG A 107 0.65 3.28 0.61
C ARG A 107 2.02 2.91 0.09
N TYR A 108 2.16 3.00 -1.23
CA TYR A 108 3.39 2.73 -1.93
C TYR A 108 3.76 3.89 -2.84
N GLN A 109 5.05 4.17 -2.95
CA GLN A 109 5.60 5.17 -3.86
C GLN A 109 6.18 4.47 -5.09
N LEU A 110 5.84 4.96 -6.28
CA LEU A 110 6.48 4.55 -7.52
C LEU A 110 7.97 4.90 -7.47
N ARG A 111 8.84 3.92 -7.71
CA ARG A 111 10.31 4.09 -7.72
C ARG A 111 10.88 3.97 -9.13
N ALA A 112 10.29 3.13 -9.96
CA ALA A 112 10.69 2.96 -11.35
C ALA A 112 9.56 2.44 -12.23
N VAL A 113 9.69 2.66 -13.54
CA VAL A 113 8.82 2.19 -14.60
C VAL A 113 9.72 1.64 -15.71
N SER A 114 9.60 0.35 -16.02
CA SER A 114 10.23 -0.21 -17.22
C SER A 114 9.24 -0.20 -18.37
N GLU A 115 9.68 0.33 -19.51
CA GLU A 115 8.93 0.41 -20.75
C GLU A 115 9.60 -0.48 -21.80
N HIS A 116 8.81 -1.36 -22.42
CA HIS A 116 9.26 -2.10 -23.59
C HIS A 116 8.89 -1.31 -24.85
N ARG A 117 9.85 -1.02 -25.73
CA ARG A 117 9.65 -0.34 -27.01
C ARG A 117 9.87 -1.32 -28.15
N GLY A 118 8.97 -1.35 -29.13
CA GLY A 118 9.00 -2.35 -30.21
C GLY A 118 7.81 -3.29 -30.17
N VAL A 119 7.91 -4.37 -30.94
CA VAL A 119 6.89 -5.43 -31.14
C VAL A 119 7.06 -6.56 -30.11
N PRO A 120 6.16 -7.55 -29.99
CA PRO A 120 6.31 -8.61 -29.00
C PRO A 120 7.63 -9.40 -29.08
N GLU A 121 8.09 -9.70 -30.29
CA GLU A 121 9.22 -10.59 -30.55
C GLU A 121 10.58 -9.88 -30.49
N THR A 122 10.59 -8.57 -30.71
CA THR A 122 11.81 -7.76 -30.74
C THR A 122 11.56 -6.39 -30.15
N GLY A 123 12.54 -5.85 -29.45
CA GLY A 123 12.42 -4.52 -28.91
C GLY A 123 13.54 -4.15 -27.98
N HIS A 124 13.30 -3.09 -27.22
CA HIS A 124 14.25 -2.51 -26.29
C HIS A 124 13.59 -2.12 -24.99
N PHE A 125 14.23 -2.42 -23.87
CA PHE A 125 13.76 -1.97 -22.56
C PHE A 125 14.49 -0.72 -22.14
N VAL A 126 13.71 0.31 -21.80
CA VAL A 126 14.20 1.48 -21.09
C VAL A 126 13.56 1.54 -19.71
N THR A 127 14.22 2.18 -18.76
CA THR A 127 13.67 2.34 -17.42
C THR A 127 13.70 3.79 -16.99
N PHE A 128 12.54 4.30 -16.62
CA PHE A 128 12.40 5.53 -15.86
C PHE A 128 12.57 5.20 -14.38
N ARG A 129 13.43 5.91 -13.67
CA ARG A 129 13.62 5.71 -12.23
C ARG A 129 13.74 7.03 -11.50
N ARG A 130 13.40 7.02 -10.22
CA ARG A 130 13.72 8.14 -9.33
C ARG A 130 15.22 8.31 -9.15
N GLY A 131 15.61 9.53 -8.80
CA GLY A 131 16.95 9.86 -8.34
C GLY A 131 17.29 9.12 -7.05
N ILE A 132 18.58 8.83 -6.89
CA ILE A 132 19.13 8.19 -5.69
C ILE A 132 19.24 9.23 -4.56
N GLN A 133 19.80 10.40 -4.88
CA GLN A 133 19.98 11.51 -3.94
C GLN A 133 18.74 12.40 -3.87
N ASP A 134 18.21 12.80 -5.02
CA ASP A 134 16.98 13.59 -5.12
C ASP A 134 15.79 12.70 -5.48
N ILE A 135 14.91 12.48 -4.48
CA ILE A 135 13.72 11.63 -4.58
C ILE A 135 12.67 12.25 -5.53
N HIS A 136 12.70 13.56 -5.77
CA HIS A 136 11.76 14.25 -6.65
C HIS A 136 12.21 14.29 -8.12
N SER A 137 13.49 14.03 -8.37
CA SER A 137 14.01 13.93 -9.73
C SER A 137 13.76 12.56 -10.36
N TRP A 138 13.49 12.56 -11.66
CA TRP A 138 13.34 11.37 -12.47
C TRP A 138 14.40 11.29 -13.56
N TYR A 139 14.79 10.06 -13.90
CA TYR A 139 15.82 9.77 -14.88
C TYR A 139 15.35 8.67 -15.82
N LEU A 140 15.49 8.91 -17.13
CA LEU A 140 15.41 7.88 -18.15
C LEU A 140 16.79 7.23 -18.28
N THR A 141 16.83 5.92 -18.05
CA THR A 141 17.99 5.06 -18.27
C THR A 141 17.74 4.24 -19.52
N ASN A 142 18.55 4.48 -20.54
CA ASN A 142 18.54 3.81 -21.82
C ASN A 142 19.95 3.28 -22.08
N ASP A 143 20.19 2.02 -21.73
CA ASP A 143 21.51 1.39 -21.70
C ASP A 143 22.53 2.22 -20.92
N ALA A 144 23.62 2.62 -21.57
CA ALA A 144 24.66 3.46 -20.99
C ALA A 144 24.23 4.94 -20.82
N LYS A 145 23.15 5.38 -21.46
CA LYS A 145 22.71 6.78 -21.44
C LYS A 145 21.69 7.02 -20.32
N VAL A 146 22.03 7.93 -19.42
CA VAL A 146 21.15 8.38 -18.33
C VAL A 146 20.83 9.86 -18.51
N THR A 147 19.56 10.20 -18.57
CA THR A 147 19.10 11.60 -18.76
C THR A 147 18.02 11.96 -17.75
N ARG A 148 18.11 13.14 -17.16
CA ARG A 148 17.06 13.68 -16.28
C ARG A 148 15.82 14.02 -17.10
N VAL A 149 14.64 13.67 -16.59
CA VAL A 149 13.35 13.85 -17.26
C VAL A 149 12.28 14.35 -16.28
N PRO A 150 11.25 15.07 -16.74
CA PRO A 150 10.12 15.44 -15.89
C PRO A 150 9.21 14.23 -15.62
N TYR A 151 8.48 14.26 -14.50
CA TYR A 151 7.52 13.19 -14.16
C TYR A 151 6.40 13.04 -15.21
N SER A 152 6.01 14.12 -15.90
CA SER A 152 5.02 14.05 -16.98
C SER A 152 5.40 13.04 -18.07
N GLN A 153 6.69 12.95 -18.41
CA GLN A 153 7.19 11.96 -19.36
C GLN A 153 7.12 10.54 -18.79
N VAL A 154 7.40 10.39 -17.49
CA VAL A 154 7.29 9.10 -16.79
C VAL A 154 5.84 8.64 -16.81
N ALA A 155 4.89 9.51 -16.46
CA ALA A 155 3.46 9.21 -16.41
C ALA A 155 2.86 8.82 -17.76
N GLN A 156 3.48 9.23 -18.87
CA GLN A 156 3.06 8.88 -20.24
C GLN A 156 3.68 7.58 -20.76
N ALA A 157 4.62 6.98 -20.03
CA ALA A 157 5.34 5.78 -20.50
C ALA A 157 4.39 4.61 -20.77
N GLN A 158 4.72 3.80 -21.79
CA GLN A 158 4.02 2.55 -22.07
C GLN A 158 4.49 1.46 -21.08
N ALA A 159 4.14 1.64 -19.80
CA ALA A 159 4.65 0.84 -18.70
C ALA A 159 4.42 -0.66 -18.88
N TYR A 160 5.49 -1.45 -18.77
CA TYR A 160 5.46 -2.91 -18.78
C TYR A 160 5.63 -3.45 -17.35
N LEU A 161 6.60 -2.91 -16.60
CA LEU A 161 6.79 -3.18 -15.17
C LEU A 161 6.72 -1.89 -14.37
N LEU A 162 6.01 -1.94 -13.25
CA LEU A 162 5.96 -0.85 -12.26
C LEU A 162 6.57 -1.33 -10.94
N TYR A 163 7.51 -0.54 -10.43
CA TYR A 163 8.19 -0.80 -9.18
C TYR A 163 7.68 0.18 -8.13
N TYR A 164 6.94 -0.35 -7.18
CA TYR A 164 6.40 0.39 -6.05
C TYR A 164 7.09 -0.08 -4.77
N GLU A 165 7.52 0.86 -3.95
CA GLU A 165 8.09 0.61 -2.63
C GLU A 165 7.15 1.14 -1.56
N ARG A 166 6.97 0.38 -0.47
CA ARG A 166 6.08 0.79 0.60
C ARG A 166 6.59 2.07 1.25
N ILE A 167 5.72 3.05 1.40
CA ILE A 167 6.05 4.27 2.14
C ILE A 167 6.13 3.86 3.61
N GLN A 168 7.35 3.73 4.14
CA GLN A 168 7.50 3.55 5.58
C GLN A 168 7.00 4.84 6.23
N PRO A 169 6.10 4.78 7.22
CA PRO A 169 5.96 5.91 8.12
C PRO A 169 7.34 6.08 8.73
N SER A 170 8.04 7.13 8.34
CA SER A 170 8.94 7.81 9.24
C SER A 170 9.92 6.95 10.04
N ARG A 171 11.12 6.76 9.53
CA ARG A 171 12.25 6.52 10.44
C ARG A 171 12.83 7.82 11.02
N TRP A 172 12.28 8.98 10.65
CA TRP A 172 12.78 10.30 11.08
C TRP A 172 12.68 10.53 12.60
N PHE A 173 11.97 9.70 13.36
CA PHE A 173 11.94 9.77 14.82
C PHE A 173 13.03 8.96 15.55
N ARG A 174 13.96 8.28 14.84
CA ARG A 174 14.96 7.44 15.52
C ARG A 174 16.37 8.00 15.58
N ASP A 175 16.80 8.83 14.64
CA ASP A 175 18.24 9.13 14.50
C ASP A 175 18.57 10.63 14.37
N THR A 176 18.09 11.45 15.31
CA THR A 176 18.74 12.74 15.63
C THR A 176 18.95 12.86 17.13
N ASN A 177 19.68 11.90 17.70
CA ASN A 177 20.36 12.07 18.98
C ASN A 177 21.87 12.16 18.69
N PHE A 178 22.39 13.37 18.90
CA PHE A 178 23.75 13.75 19.26
C PHE A 178 24.93 13.27 18.40
N LYS A 179 25.49 14.23 17.66
CA LYS A 179 26.93 14.55 17.70
C LYS A 179 27.14 16.02 17.35
N THR A 180 26.91 16.89 18.33
CA THR A 180 27.60 18.17 18.41
C THR A 180 29.06 17.84 18.70
N PHE A 181 29.90 17.82 17.67
CA PHE A 181 31.32 18.02 17.87
C PHE A 181 31.50 19.51 18.13
N THR A 182 31.64 19.85 19.41
CA THR A 182 32.26 21.09 19.83
C THR A 182 33.74 21.01 19.49
N ASP A 183 34.21 22.02 18.75
CA ASP A 183 35.62 22.39 18.69
C ASP A 183 36.20 22.51 20.11
N ASN A 184 37.40 21.95 20.29
CA ASN A 184 38.44 22.35 21.25
C ASN A 184 39.62 21.39 21.07
N GLU A 185 40.64 21.78 20.29
CA GLU A 185 41.95 22.27 20.78
C GLU A 185 42.88 22.52 19.58
#